data_AF-A0A9D1KFA9-F1
#
_entry.id   AF-A0A9D1KFA9-F1
#
_cell.length_a   1.000
_cell.length_b   1.000
_cell.length_c   1.000
_cell.angle_alpha   90.00
_cell.angle_beta   90.00
_cell.angle_gamma   90.00
#
_symmetry.space_group_name_H-M   'P 1'
#
loop_
_entity.id
_entity.type
_entity.pdbx_description
1 polymer ?
#
loop_
_entity_poly.entity_id
_entity_poly.type
_entity_poly.pdbx_seq_one_letter_code
_entity_poly.pdbx_strand_id
1 'polypeptide(L)'
;MAIGAFFLILAVLLVIGLPVGGVFGLMGLLPSLLNPDFPFAAPDVARSMFAGMNSFTLLAVPMFMVSGMIMAEGGLSERLFNFFAYFIGNKTAGFPCAVVVTCMFYAAISGSSPATVSAVGAMTIPFLVSMGYPMIFAASIVTVAGGLGVIIPPSISYIVYSSAAAASPSDLFIAGIIPGVLIGVSLMIYCYYYCKRNGEDKAKLEANYREIRAKGFLPLLKESFWALLTPVIILGTIYSGVCSPTESAVISVFYGLFVCLFVYKTISLRDLGNVFMKGAQTYVNILFVIAAATSFARVLTLLRYPQTISESVLSVSDSTVVVLLIMNLIMLVCGMIIDNIPNIMILTPIMVPIAKAVGVDPVHFGIIMTCNLAIGMVTPPMGINLFVAAGMTKIPMLKLAKACVPFLIAFFISLMLITFIPQLSMALPAVLG
;
A
#
# COMPACT_ATOMS: atom_id res chain seq x y z
N MET A 1 -22.57 -13.64 -23.13
CA MET A 1 -23.05 -13.96 -21.76
C MET A 1 -23.60 -12.69 -21.13
N ALA A 2 -24.63 -12.78 -20.29
CA ALA A 2 -25.16 -11.62 -19.57
C ALA A 2 -24.14 -11.13 -18.52
N ILE A 3 -23.95 -9.81 -18.43
CA ILE A 3 -22.95 -9.20 -17.54
C ILE A 3 -23.14 -9.61 -16.07
N GLY A 4 -24.39 -9.63 -15.59
CA GLY A 4 -24.71 -10.02 -14.22
C GLY A 4 -24.33 -11.47 -13.90
N ALA A 5 -24.51 -12.40 -14.86
CA ALA A 5 -24.09 -13.79 -14.68
C ALA A 5 -22.57 -13.93 -14.59
N PHE A 6 -21.82 -13.16 -15.41
CA PHE A 6 -20.35 -13.16 -15.37
C PHE A 6 -19.83 -12.71 -13.99
N PHE A 7 -20.34 -11.61 -13.46
CA PHE A 7 -19.93 -11.10 -12.14
C PHE A 7 -20.45 -11.94 -10.98
N LEU A 8 -21.60 -12.60 -11.11
CA LEU A 8 -22.10 -13.55 -10.11
C LEU A 8 -21.17 -14.77 -10.00
N ILE A 9 -20.74 -15.34 -11.13
CA ILE A 9 -19.78 -16.46 -11.13
C ILE A 9 -18.46 -16.01 -10.51
N LEU A 10 -17.94 -14.84 -10.88
CA LEU A 10 -16.75 -14.26 -10.27
C LEU A 10 -16.90 -14.16 -8.74
N ALA A 11 -18.01 -13.61 -8.25
CA ALA A 11 -18.28 -13.45 -6.83
C ALA A 11 -18.35 -14.81 -6.11
N VAL A 12 -19.03 -15.80 -6.69
CA VAL A 12 -19.13 -17.16 -6.12
C VAL A 12 -17.75 -17.82 -6.03
N LEU A 13 -16.93 -17.75 -7.09
CA LEU A 13 -15.59 -18.32 -7.08
C LEU A 13 -14.67 -17.69 -6.02
N LEU A 14 -14.80 -16.37 -5.80
CA LEU A 14 -14.09 -15.67 -4.74
C LEU A 14 -14.56 -16.10 -3.35
N VAL A 15 -15.87 -16.28 -3.13
CA VAL A 15 -16.45 -16.70 -1.84
C VAL A 15 -16.08 -18.14 -1.49
N ILE A 16 -15.96 -19.03 -2.48
CA ILE A 16 -15.50 -20.42 -2.29
C ILE A 16 -14.02 -20.48 -1.85
N GLY A 17 -13.29 -19.36 -1.91
CA GLY A 17 -11.91 -19.26 -1.42
C GLY A 17 -10.87 -19.75 -2.42
N LEU A 18 -11.21 -19.80 -3.72
CA LEU A 18 -10.19 -20.04 -4.74
C LEU A 18 -9.17 -18.89 -4.75
N PRO A 19 -7.87 -19.18 -4.93
CA PRO A 19 -6.87 -18.14 -5.10
C PRO A 19 -7.24 -17.18 -6.22
N VAL A 20 -7.13 -15.89 -5.98
CA VAL A 20 -7.62 -14.84 -6.88
C VAL A 20 -7.06 -14.97 -8.30
N GLY A 21 -5.78 -15.31 -8.46
CA GLY A 21 -5.19 -15.58 -9.77
C GLY A 21 -5.84 -16.77 -10.49
N GLY A 22 -6.23 -17.82 -9.76
CA GLY A 22 -6.97 -18.96 -10.31
C GLY A 22 -8.37 -18.55 -10.76
N VAL A 23 -9.06 -17.73 -9.96
CA VAL A 23 -10.37 -17.17 -10.32
C VAL A 23 -10.27 -16.37 -11.62
N PHE A 24 -9.27 -15.48 -11.76
CA PHE A 24 -9.10 -14.69 -12.99
C PHE A 24 -8.73 -15.53 -14.19
N GLY A 25 -7.88 -16.54 -14.03
CA GLY A 25 -7.55 -17.47 -15.10
C GLY A 25 -8.79 -18.19 -15.63
N LEU A 26 -9.63 -18.69 -14.72
CA LEU A 26 -10.90 -19.33 -15.06
C LEU A 26 -11.88 -18.35 -15.71
N MET A 27 -12.03 -17.14 -15.15
CA MET A 27 -12.89 -16.12 -15.71
C MET A 27 -12.42 -15.60 -17.07
N GLY A 28 -11.12 -15.64 -17.34
CA GLY A 28 -10.56 -15.37 -18.67
C GLY A 28 -10.90 -16.45 -19.70
N LEU A 29 -10.98 -17.72 -19.27
CA LEU A 29 -11.36 -18.83 -20.15
C LEU A 29 -12.88 -18.94 -20.34
N LEU A 30 -13.66 -18.51 -19.35
CA LEU A 30 -15.11 -18.75 -19.26
C LEU A 30 -15.88 -18.38 -20.54
N PRO A 31 -15.68 -17.22 -21.19
CA PRO A 31 -16.43 -16.89 -22.41
C PRO A 31 -16.14 -17.84 -23.57
N SER A 32 -14.90 -18.30 -23.72
CA SER A 32 -14.53 -19.26 -24.76
C SER A 32 -15.07 -20.67 -24.50
N LEU A 33 -15.25 -21.04 -23.22
CA LEU A 33 -15.86 -22.32 -22.84
C LEU A 33 -17.37 -22.34 -23.11
N LEU A 34 -18.03 -21.18 -22.99
CA LEU A 34 -19.47 -21.05 -23.22
C LEU A 34 -19.82 -20.73 -24.68
N ASN A 35 -18.92 -20.10 -25.42
CA ASN A 35 -19.08 -19.78 -26.82
C ASN A 35 -17.77 -20.10 -27.58
N PRO A 36 -17.72 -21.21 -28.33
CA PRO A 36 -16.56 -21.59 -29.13
C PRO A 36 -16.14 -20.55 -30.18
N ASP A 37 -17.07 -19.70 -30.64
CA ASP A 37 -16.80 -18.64 -31.62
C ASP A 37 -16.22 -17.37 -30.97
N PHE A 38 -16.03 -17.35 -29.65
CA PHE A 38 -15.41 -16.20 -28.97
C PHE A 38 -13.93 -16.09 -29.38
N PRO A 39 -13.46 -14.92 -29.86
CA PRO A 39 -12.16 -14.77 -30.51
C PRO A 39 -10.95 -14.81 -29.56
N PHE A 40 -11.15 -15.21 -28.31
CA PHE A 40 -10.10 -15.25 -27.27
C PHE A 40 -10.16 -16.58 -26.55
N ALA A 41 -9.41 -17.55 -27.07
CA ALA A 41 -9.42 -18.94 -26.60
C ALA A 41 -8.30 -19.20 -25.58
N ALA A 42 -8.18 -20.44 -25.11
CA ALA A 42 -7.16 -20.83 -24.13
C ALA A 42 -5.71 -20.46 -24.53
N PRO A 43 -5.28 -20.57 -25.80
CA PRO A 43 -3.94 -20.13 -26.20
C PRO A 43 -3.76 -18.60 -26.12
N ASP A 44 -4.83 -17.82 -26.32
CA ASP A 44 -4.79 -16.36 -26.19
C ASP A 44 -4.75 -15.95 -24.72
N VAL A 45 -5.47 -16.66 -23.85
CA VAL A 45 -5.37 -16.52 -22.38
C VAL A 45 -3.93 -16.72 -21.93
N ALA A 46 -3.29 -17.84 -22.32
CA ALA A 46 -1.91 -18.12 -21.96
C ALA A 46 -0.93 -17.05 -22.49
N ARG A 47 -1.09 -16.62 -23.75
CA ARG A 47 -0.29 -15.53 -24.33
C ARG A 47 -0.48 -14.21 -23.60
N SER A 48 -1.72 -13.87 -23.24
CA SER A 48 -2.03 -12.65 -22.50
C SER A 48 -1.49 -12.68 -21.06
N MET A 49 -1.51 -13.85 -20.42
CA MET A 49 -0.88 -14.06 -19.11
C MET A 49 0.63 -13.82 -19.19
N PHE A 50 1.30 -14.37 -20.21
CA PHE A 50 2.73 -14.17 -20.43
C PHE A 50 3.05 -12.69 -20.73
N ALA A 51 2.27 -12.06 -21.60
CA ALA A 51 2.43 -10.64 -21.94
C ALA A 51 2.25 -9.73 -20.72
N GLY A 52 1.29 -10.05 -19.83
CA GLY A 52 1.05 -9.28 -18.60
C GLY A 52 2.22 -9.32 -17.61
N MET A 53 2.98 -10.41 -17.60
CA MET A 53 4.21 -10.52 -16.78
C MET A 53 5.39 -9.77 -17.40
N ASN A 54 5.39 -9.58 -18.72
CA ASN A 54 6.50 -8.98 -19.46
C ASN A 54 6.37 -7.45 -19.57
N SER A 55 6.43 -6.76 -18.43
CA SER A 55 6.36 -5.30 -18.34
C SER A 55 7.58 -4.73 -17.62
N PHE A 56 8.27 -3.78 -18.26
CA PHE A 56 9.43 -3.10 -17.68
C PHE A 56 9.08 -2.35 -16.39
N THR A 57 7.89 -1.74 -16.33
CA THR A 57 7.38 -1.05 -15.13
C THR A 57 7.19 -2.02 -13.97
N LEU A 58 6.72 -3.25 -14.23
CA LEU A 58 6.50 -4.24 -13.19
C LEU A 58 7.79 -4.83 -12.62
N LEU A 59 8.93 -4.73 -13.32
CA LEU A 59 10.24 -5.11 -12.78
C LEU A 59 10.64 -4.32 -11.53
N ALA A 60 10.08 -3.12 -11.34
CA ALA A 60 10.31 -2.33 -10.12
C ALA A 60 9.71 -3.01 -8.87
N VAL A 61 8.58 -3.74 -9.01
CA VAL A 61 7.88 -4.39 -7.90
C VAL A 61 8.74 -5.40 -7.14
N PRO A 62 9.34 -6.43 -7.78
CA PRO A 62 10.18 -7.38 -7.06
C PRO A 62 11.41 -6.72 -6.45
N MET A 63 11.99 -5.72 -7.11
CA MET A 63 13.17 -5.01 -6.62
C MET A 63 12.86 -4.18 -5.36
N PHE A 64 11.75 -3.43 -5.34
CA PHE A 64 11.32 -2.71 -4.14
C PHE A 64 10.95 -3.66 -3.00
N MET A 65 10.33 -4.80 -3.29
CA MET A 65 10.02 -5.79 -2.26
C MET A 65 11.26 -6.43 -1.65
N VAL A 66 12.22 -6.84 -2.48
CA VAL A 66 13.50 -7.38 -2.01
C VAL A 66 14.26 -6.33 -1.21
N SER A 67 14.33 -5.09 -1.70
CA SER A 67 14.91 -3.96 -0.96
C SER A 67 14.24 -3.77 0.40
N GLY A 68 12.91 -3.75 0.43
CA GLY A 68 12.12 -3.65 1.66
C GLY A 68 12.46 -4.78 2.64
N MET A 69 12.58 -6.02 2.18
CA MET A 69 12.97 -7.16 3.02
C MET A 69 14.39 -7.07 3.55
N ILE A 70 15.36 -6.69 2.71
CA ILE A 70 16.77 -6.48 3.14
C ILE A 70 16.82 -5.43 4.27
N MET A 71 16.05 -4.36 4.13
CA MET A 71 16.04 -3.25 5.07
C MET A 71 15.23 -3.57 6.34
N ALA A 72 14.19 -4.40 6.24
CA ALA A 72 13.46 -4.96 7.37
C ALA A 72 14.41 -5.78 8.26
N GLU A 73 15.08 -6.76 7.66
CA GLU A 73 16.00 -7.66 8.37
C GLU A 73 17.25 -6.94 8.86
N GLY A 74 17.65 -5.86 8.17
CA GLY A 74 18.75 -4.99 8.59
C GLY A 74 18.45 -4.09 9.81
N GLY A 75 17.22 -4.09 10.32
CA GLY A 75 16.83 -3.28 11.48
C GLY A 75 16.76 -1.78 11.18
N LEU A 76 16.47 -1.38 9.94
CA LEU A 76 16.34 0.05 9.60
C LEU A 76 15.12 0.68 10.31
N SER A 77 14.03 -0.08 10.50
CA SER A 77 12.83 0.38 11.20
C SER A 77 13.13 0.89 12.61
N GLU A 78 14.02 0.22 13.34
CA GLU A 78 14.43 0.63 14.70
C GLU A 78 15.22 1.93 14.70
N ARG A 79 16.13 2.09 13.74
CA ARG A 79 16.94 3.31 13.60
C ARG A 79 16.09 4.52 13.21
N LEU A 80 15.13 4.32 12.30
CA LEU A 80 14.16 5.35 11.93
C LEU A 80 13.30 5.75 13.13
N PHE A 81 12.76 4.77 13.87
CA PHE A 81 11.96 5.03 15.05
C PHE A 81 12.72 5.82 16.12
N ASN A 82 13.94 5.37 16.47
CA ASN A 82 14.76 6.06 17.47
C ASN A 82 15.08 7.50 17.06
N PHE A 83 15.33 7.73 15.77
CA PHE A 83 15.56 9.07 15.23
C PHE A 83 14.35 9.97 15.41
N PHE A 84 13.14 9.54 15.03
CA PHE A 84 11.94 10.35 15.21
C PHE A 84 11.57 10.52 16.68
N ALA A 85 11.66 9.45 17.48
CA ALA A 85 11.40 9.47 18.92
C ALA A 85 12.28 10.50 19.65
N TYR A 86 13.51 10.75 19.19
CA TYR A 86 14.39 11.79 19.75
C TYR A 86 13.80 13.21 19.65
N PHE A 87 13.06 13.52 18.58
CA PHE A 87 12.49 14.85 18.36
C PHE A 87 11.11 15.04 18.98
N ILE A 88 10.29 14.00 18.99
CA ILE A 88 8.88 14.11 19.38
C ILE A 88 8.52 13.32 20.65
N GLY A 89 9.41 12.48 21.17
CA GLY A 89 9.11 11.57 22.30
C GLY A 89 8.76 12.24 23.63
N ASN A 90 9.19 13.49 23.87
CA ASN A 90 8.83 14.26 25.06
C ASN A 90 7.48 14.97 24.97
N LYS A 91 6.81 14.89 23.82
CA LYS A 91 5.49 15.50 23.62
C LYS A 91 4.39 14.49 23.96
N THR A 92 3.19 14.99 24.26
CA THR A 92 2.00 14.16 24.37
C THR A 92 1.78 13.38 23.08
N ALA A 93 1.53 12.07 23.18
CA ALA A 93 1.51 11.14 22.05
C ALA A 93 2.80 11.07 21.23
N GLY A 94 3.94 11.45 21.81
CA GLY A 94 5.24 11.52 21.13
C GLY A 94 5.66 10.20 20.48
N PHE A 95 5.65 9.11 21.25
CA PHE A 95 6.00 7.79 20.74
C PHE A 95 4.96 7.21 19.76
N PRO A 96 3.63 7.28 20.01
CA PRO A 96 2.63 6.94 19.01
C PRO A 96 2.79 7.71 17.68
N CYS A 97 3.07 9.01 17.73
CA CYS A 97 3.35 9.80 16.53
C CYS A 97 4.66 9.36 15.85
N ALA A 98 5.69 9.02 16.63
CA ALA A 98 6.92 8.45 16.08
C ALA A 98 6.68 7.12 15.36
N VAL A 99 5.74 6.29 15.82
CA VAL A 99 5.32 5.09 15.09
C VAL A 99 4.70 5.45 13.74
N VAL A 100 3.78 6.42 13.68
CA VAL A 100 3.15 6.85 12.41
C VAL A 100 4.20 7.39 11.43
N VAL A 101 5.11 8.26 11.89
CA VAL A 101 6.20 8.79 11.05
C VAL A 101 7.15 7.68 10.60
N THR A 102 7.45 6.72 11.46
CA THR A 102 8.26 5.55 11.10
C THR A 102 7.56 4.73 10.01
N CYS A 103 6.25 4.50 10.12
CA CYS A 103 5.47 3.85 9.06
C CYS A 103 5.51 4.65 7.75
N MET A 104 5.45 5.99 7.78
CA MET A 104 5.57 6.81 6.58
C MET A 104 6.94 6.67 5.91
N PHE A 105 8.02 6.75 6.67
CA PHE A 105 9.37 6.59 6.11
C PHE A 105 9.63 5.17 5.63
N TYR A 106 9.15 4.17 6.36
CA TYR A 106 9.29 2.77 5.98
C TYR A 106 8.41 2.42 4.77
N ALA A 107 7.25 3.06 4.62
CA ALA A 107 6.42 2.93 3.44
C ALA A 107 7.18 3.34 2.17
N ALA A 108 7.97 4.42 2.24
CA ALA A 108 8.87 4.86 1.16
C ALA A 108 10.05 3.91 0.88
N ILE A 109 10.18 2.82 1.63
CA ILE A 109 11.21 1.79 1.41
C ILE A 109 10.57 0.51 0.88
N SER A 110 9.48 0.09 1.53
CA SER A 110 8.81 -1.18 1.29
C SER A 110 7.85 -1.13 0.10
N GLY A 111 7.13 -0.01 -0.07
CA GLY A 111 6.02 0.11 -1.03
C GLY A 111 4.87 -0.89 -0.81
N SER A 112 4.86 -1.58 0.34
CA SER A 112 3.91 -2.63 0.71
C SER A 112 3.35 -2.41 2.12
N SER A 113 2.02 -2.39 2.22
CA SER A 113 1.29 -2.18 3.47
C SER A 113 1.48 -3.33 4.48
N PRO A 114 1.23 -4.61 4.13
CA PRO A 114 1.40 -5.73 5.06
C PRO A 114 2.84 -5.88 5.56
N ALA A 115 3.82 -5.61 4.68
CA ALA A 115 5.23 -5.63 5.05
C ALA A 115 5.60 -4.47 5.99
N THR A 116 4.95 -3.31 5.86
CA THR A 116 5.13 -2.19 6.80
C THR A 116 4.56 -2.53 8.17
N VAL A 117 3.37 -3.14 8.23
CA VAL A 117 2.75 -3.60 9.49
C VAL A 117 3.66 -4.61 10.19
N SER A 118 4.19 -5.60 9.46
CA SER A 118 5.04 -6.63 10.07
C SER A 118 6.39 -6.09 10.52
N ALA A 119 7.09 -5.31 9.69
CA ALA A 119 8.44 -4.83 9.98
C ALA A 119 8.46 -3.76 11.07
N VAL A 120 7.60 -2.73 10.97
CA VAL A 120 7.54 -1.67 11.98
C VAL A 120 6.88 -2.20 13.25
N GLY A 121 5.81 -2.98 13.13
CA GLY A 121 5.07 -3.51 14.26
C GLY A 121 5.85 -4.47 15.15
N ALA A 122 6.78 -5.24 14.59
CA ALA A 122 7.56 -6.23 15.33
C ALA A 122 8.36 -5.59 16.46
N MET A 123 8.76 -4.33 16.30
CA MET A 123 9.51 -3.57 17.29
C MET A 123 8.64 -2.52 17.99
N THR A 124 7.78 -1.78 17.27
CA THR A 124 7.06 -0.65 17.89
C THR A 124 5.92 -1.10 18.80
N ILE A 125 5.25 -2.23 18.53
CA ILE A 125 4.19 -2.75 19.39
C ILE A 125 4.74 -3.12 20.78
N PRO A 126 5.77 -4.00 20.91
CA PRO A 126 6.32 -4.32 22.22
C PRO A 126 6.94 -3.10 22.91
N PHE A 127 7.55 -2.17 22.16
CA PHE A 127 8.05 -0.92 22.69
C PHE A 127 6.94 -0.05 23.31
N LEU A 128 5.83 0.20 22.60
CA LEU A 128 4.72 0.98 23.16
C LEU A 128 4.10 0.28 24.39
N VAL A 129 4.02 -1.05 24.37
CA VAL A 129 3.51 -1.80 25.53
C VAL A 129 4.43 -1.64 26.74
N SER A 130 5.76 -1.69 26.57
CA SER A 130 6.69 -1.47 27.68
C SER A 130 6.62 -0.04 28.22
N MET A 131 6.22 0.93 27.38
CA MET A 131 5.96 2.31 27.76
C MET A 131 4.61 2.52 28.50
N GLY A 132 3.81 1.47 28.66
CA GLY A 132 2.53 1.51 29.37
C GLY A 132 1.31 1.76 28.48
N TYR A 133 1.46 1.79 27.15
CA TYR A 133 0.30 1.86 26.26
C TYR A 133 -0.41 0.50 26.17
N PRO A 134 -1.75 0.47 26.05
CA PRO A 134 -2.48 -0.77 25.83
C PRO A 134 -2.02 -1.46 24.53
N MET A 135 -1.76 -2.78 24.59
CA MET A 135 -1.35 -3.56 23.41
C MET A 135 -2.30 -3.40 22.23
N ILE A 136 -3.61 -3.33 22.49
CA ILE A 136 -4.62 -3.14 21.44
C ILE A 136 -4.53 -1.78 20.76
N PHE A 137 -4.11 -0.74 21.48
CA PHE A 137 -3.90 0.60 20.93
C PHE A 137 -2.61 0.65 20.11
N ALA A 138 -1.52 0.09 20.63
CA ALA A 138 -0.26 -0.03 19.89
C ALA A 138 -0.44 -0.81 18.58
N ALA A 139 -1.17 -1.94 18.64
CA ALA A 139 -1.49 -2.74 17.47
C ALA A 139 -2.37 -1.98 16.46
N SER A 140 -3.39 -1.23 16.91
CA SER A 140 -4.28 -0.51 15.99
C SER A 140 -3.59 0.64 15.26
N ILE A 141 -2.68 1.37 15.93
CA ILE A 141 -1.84 2.40 15.28
C ILE A 141 -1.07 1.78 14.12
N VAL A 142 -0.31 0.72 14.40
CA VAL A 142 0.55 0.07 13.38
C VAL A 142 -0.28 -0.52 12.25
N THR A 143 -1.41 -1.14 12.57
CA THR A 143 -2.30 -1.76 11.56
C THR A 143 -2.79 -0.72 10.54
N VAL A 144 -3.20 0.45 11.00
CA VAL A 144 -3.76 1.50 10.13
C VAL A 144 -2.63 2.33 9.49
N ALA A 145 -1.63 2.74 10.25
CA ALA A 145 -0.49 3.50 9.74
C ALA A 145 0.34 2.68 8.74
N GLY A 146 0.40 1.36 8.89
CA GLY A 146 1.01 0.47 7.90
C GLY A 146 0.31 0.52 6.54
N GLY A 147 -0.98 0.89 6.50
CA GLY A 147 -1.72 1.18 5.26
C GLY A 147 -1.09 2.30 4.41
N LEU A 148 -0.30 3.19 5.02
CA LEU A 148 0.48 4.18 4.28
C LEU A 148 1.52 3.55 3.35
N GLY A 149 1.87 2.28 3.58
CA GLY A 149 2.77 1.47 2.73
C GLY A 149 2.36 1.42 1.26
N VAL A 150 1.08 1.58 0.94
CA VAL A 150 0.58 1.58 -0.44
C VAL A 150 0.30 2.99 -0.99
N ILE A 151 0.55 4.04 -0.21
CA ILE A 151 0.23 5.44 -0.54
C ILE A 151 1.49 6.30 -0.58
N ILE A 152 2.39 6.15 0.39
CA ILE A 152 3.64 6.92 0.41
C ILE A 152 4.57 6.36 -0.68
N PRO A 153 5.07 7.21 -1.59
CA PRO A 153 5.97 6.79 -2.66
C PRO A 153 7.37 6.39 -2.15
N PRO A 154 8.08 5.49 -2.87
CA PRO A 154 7.60 4.60 -3.93
C PRO A 154 6.55 3.59 -3.42
N SER A 155 5.50 3.37 -4.21
CA SER A 155 4.43 2.43 -3.87
C SER A 155 4.24 1.38 -4.97
N ILE A 156 4.20 0.10 -4.58
CA ILE A 156 3.95 -1.01 -5.50
C ILE A 156 2.56 -0.87 -6.13
N SER A 157 1.59 -0.36 -5.38
CA SER A 157 0.23 -0.13 -5.85
C SER A 157 0.19 0.85 -7.01
N TYR A 158 0.97 1.93 -6.94
CA TYR A 158 1.06 2.90 -8.04
C TYR A 158 1.75 2.30 -9.26
N ILE A 159 2.76 1.46 -9.09
CA ILE A 159 3.41 0.75 -10.21
C ILE A 159 2.38 -0.15 -10.92
N VAL A 160 1.63 -0.96 -10.17
CA VAL A 160 0.60 -1.84 -10.75
C VAL A 160 -0.53 -1.03 -11.39
N TYR A 161 -1.02 0.01 -10.71
CA TYR A 161 -2.07 0.89 -11.23
C TYR A 161 -1.63 1.59 -12.52
N SER A 162 -0.41 2.12 -12.55
CA SER A 162 0.16 2.79 -13.74
C SER A 162 0.16 1.87 -14.96
N SER A 163 0.50 0.60 -14.76
CA SER A 163 0.48 -0.42 -15.81
C SER A 163 -0.94 -0.75 -16.28
N ALA A 164 -1.93 -0.75 -15.39
CA ALA A 164 -3.33 -1.05 -15.72
C ALA A 164 -4.09 0.15 -16.31
N ALA A 165 -3.77 1.37 -15.87
CA ALA A 165 -4.39 2.62 -16.30
C ALA A 165 -3.69 3.27 -17.50
N ALA A 166 -2.51 2.76 -17.89
CA ALA A 166 -1.58 3.40 -18.82
C ALA A 166 -1.25 4.85 -18.39
N ALA A 167 -1.06 5.06 -17.09
CA ALA A 167 -0.67 6.34 -16.49
C ALA A 167 0.84 6.35 -16.16
N SER A 168 1.42 7.52 -15.95
CA SER A 168 2.82 7.67 -15.55
C SER A 168 3.02 7.18 -14.10
N PRO A 169 3.92 6.21 -13.85
CA PRO A 169 4.26 5.80 -12.48
C PRO A 169 4.93 6.94 -11.69
N SER A 170 5.74 7.76 -12.37
CA SER A 170 6.43 8.91 -11.75
C SER A 170 5.43 9.97 -11.28
N ASP A 171 4.38 10.26 -12.07
CA ASP A 171 3.37 11.25 -11.71
C ASP A 171 2.54 10.77 -10.52
N LEU A 172 2.21 9.48 -10.48
CA LEU A 172 1.54 8.86 -9.33
C LEU A 172 2.39 8.92 -8.08
N PHE A 173 3.71 8.71 -8.20
CA PHE A 173 4.62 8.88 -7.08
C PHE A 173 4.62 10.35 -6.61
N ILE A 174 4.71 11.33 -7.48
CA ILE A 174 4.65 12.73 -7.06
C ILE A 174 3.29 13.06 -6.41
N ALA A 175 2.21 12.57 -7.01
CA ALA A 175 0.83 12.79 -6.56
C ALA A 175 0.52 12.16 -5.20
N GLY A 176 1.19 11.07 -4.82
CA GLY A 176 0.99 10.37 -3.55
C GLY A 176 1.60 11.05 -2.32
N ILE A 177 2.51 12.02 -2.50
CA ILE A 177 3.24 12.66 -1.39
C ILE A 177 2.28 13.42 -0.45
N ILE A 178 1.54 14.40 -0.98
CA ILE A 178 0.61 15.22 -0.18
C ILE A 178 -0.49 14.36 0.45
N PRO A 179 -1.18 13.46 -0.29
CA PRO A 179 -2.17 12.55 0.26
C PRO A 179 -1.61 11.69 1.39
N GLY A 180 -0.42 11.12 1.21
CA GLY A 180 0.22 10.30 2.24
C GLY A 180 0.59 11.10 3.49
N VAL A 181 1.11 12.32 3.33
CA VAL A 181 1.38 13.24 4.45
C VAL A 181 0.09 13.65 5.16
N LEU A 182 -0.96 13.99 4.42
CA LEU A 182 -2.28 14.33 4.96
C LEU A 182 -2.83 13.18 5.83
N ILE A 183 -2.82 11.95 5.31
CA ILE A 183 -3.28 10.78 6.06
C ILE A 183 -2.39 10.57 7.29
N GLY A 184 -1.06 10.62 7.15
CA GLY A 184 -0.13 10.50 8.29
C GLY A 184 -0.39 11.52 9.39
N VAL A 185 -0.60 12.79 9.03
CA VAL A 185 -0.95 13.85 9.96
C VAL A 185 -2.31 13.61 10.60
N SER A 186 -3.31 13.15 9.84
CA SER A 186 -4.63 12.81 10.40
C SER A 186 -4.57 11.71 11.47
N LEU A 187 -3.71 10.70 11.26
CA LEU A 187 -3.49 9.62 12.23
C LEU A 187 -2.74 10.14 13.48
N MET A 188 -1.76 11.02 13.31
CA MET A 188 -1.06 11.67 14.43
C MET A 188 -2.00 12.55 15.27
N ILE A 189 -2.92 13.29 14.62
CA ILE A 189 -3.94 14.09 15.31
C ILE A 189 -4.82 13.18 16.19
N TYR A 190 -5.23 12.02 15.66
CA TYR A 190 -6.00 11.07 16.46
C TYR A 190 -5.18 10.46 17.61
N CYS A 191 -3.90 10.12 17.39
CA CYS A 191 -3.01 9.68 18.47
C CYS A 191 -2.94 10.71 19.61
N TYR A 192 -2.77 11.99 19.27
CA TYR A 192 -2.77 13.08 20.24
C TYR A 192 -4.09 13.15 21.02
N TYR A 193 -5.23 13.08 20.33
CA TYR A 193 -6.55 13.08 20.97
C TYR A 193 -6.75 11.89 21.92
N TYR A 194 -6.38 10.68 21.49
CA TYR A 194 -6.49 9.47 22.31
C TYR A 194 -5.64 9.57 23.59
N CYS A 195 -4.36 9.92 23.46
CA CYS A 195 -3.44 10.03 24.59
C CYS A 195 -3.84 11.15 25.56
N LYS A 196 -4.36 12.27 25.05
CA LYS A 196 -4.87 13.36 25.90
C LYS A 196 -6.09 12.94 26.71
N ARG A 197 -6.96 12.09 26.16
CA ARG A 197 -8.18 11.60 26.83
C ARG A 197 -7.90 10.47 27.81
N ASN A 198 -7.06 9.51 27.44
CA ASN A 198 -6.84 8.29 28.21
C ASN A 198 -5.64 8.39 29.17
N GLY A 199 -4.84 9.46 29.05
CA GLY A 199 -3.64 9.65 29.84
C GLY A 199 -2.45 8.84 29.33
N GLU A 200 -1.28 9.23 29.81
CA GLU A 200 0.00 8.60 29.47
C GLU A 200 0.84 8.46 30.75
N ASP A 201 1.62 7.39 30.87
CA ASP A 201 2.58 7.21 31.97
C ASP A 201 3.80 8.12 31.74
N LYS A 202 3.62 9.41 32.00
CA LYS A 202 4.63 10.45 31.73
C LYS A 202 5.97 10.14 32.38
N ALA A 203 5.99 9.48 33.54
CA ALA A 203 7.23 9.14 34.23
C ALA A 203 8.06 8.10 33.44
N LYS A 204 7.43 7.03 32.95
CA LYS A 204 8.11 6.02 32.11
C LYS A 204 8.54 6.59 30.76
N LEU A 205 7.70 7.42 30.15
CA LEU A 205 7.98 8.06 28.87
C LEU A 205 9.18 9.01 28.98
N GLU A 206 9.23 9.84 30.03
CA GLU A 206 10.36 10.74 30.30
C GLU A 206 11.65 9.99 30.64
N ALA A 207 11.57 8.83 31.29
CA ALA A 207 12.74 8.00 31.55
C ALA A 207 13.34 7.44 30.24
N ASN A 208 12.52 6.88 29.36
CA ASN A 208 12.96 6.35 28.07
C ASN A 208 13.39 7.44 27.11
N TYR A 209 12.66 8.56 27.10
CA TYR A 209 13.06 9.73 26.32
C TYR A 209 14.44 10.22 26.73
N ARG A 210 14.73 10.27 28.03
CA ARG A 210 16.06 10.65 28.53
C ARG A 210 17.15 9.69 28.09
N GLU A 211 16.89 8.38 28.01
CA GLU A 211 17.84 7.40 27.47
C GLU A 211 18.14 7.67 25.98
N ILE A 212 17.10 7.88 25.17
CA ILE A 212 17.25 8.25 23.75
C ILE A 212 17.99 9.59 23.61
N ARG A 213 17.67 10.57 24.45
CA ARG A 213 18.29 11.90 24.45
C ARG A 213 19.75 11.86 24.88
N ALA A 214 20.10 10.97 25.82
CA ALA A 214 21.44 10.81 26.37
C ALA A 214 22.45 10.29 25.33
N LYS A 215 21.98 9.55 24.31
CA LYS A 215 22.81 9.18 23.15
C LYS A 215 23.36 10.40 22.40
N GLY A 216 22.72 11.56 22.53
CA GLY A 216 23.08 12.79 21.84
C GLY A 216 22.63 12.79 20.37
N PHE A 217 22.45 13.98 19.81
CA PHE A 217 21.96 14.13 18.44
C PHE A 217 22.96 13.60 17.40
N LEU A 218 24.25 13.91 17.57
CA LEU A 218 25.29 13.55 16.60
C LEU A 218 25.48 12.02 16.48
N PRO A 219 25.59 11.24 17.58
CA PRO A 219 25.67 9.78 17.48
C PRO A 219 24.40 9.18 16.86
N LEU A 220 23.22 9.63 17.28
CA LEU A 220 21.95 9.15 16.73
C LEU A 220 21.81 9.45 15.24
N LEU A 221 22.18 10.67 14.82
CA LEU A 221 22.16 11.04 13.41
C LEU A 221 23.10 10.14 12.63
N LYS A 222 24.32 9.86 13.12
CA LYS A 222 25.27 8.95 12.46
C LYS A 222 24.72 7.53 12.36
N GLU A 223 24.06 7.02 13.40
CA GLU A 223 23.45 5.69 13.40
C GLU A 223 22.30 5.59 12.39
N SER A 224 21.43 6.61 12.33
CA SER A 224 20.25 6.59 11.46
C SER A 224 20.47 7.20 10.08
N PHE A 225 21.63 7.82 9.81
CA PHE A 225 21.93 8.55 8.57
C PHE A 225 21.65 7.70 7.33
N TRP A 226 22.17 6.48 7.31
CA TRP A 226 22.03 5.58 6.15
C TRP A 226 20.58 5.10 5.96
N ALA A 227 19.82 4.93 7.04
CA ALA A 227 18.40 4.60 6.95
C ALA A 227 17.57 5.78 6.41
N LEU A 228 17.88 7.01 6.85
CA LEU A 228 17.22 8.24 6.40
C LEU A 228 17.55 8.60 4.96
N LEU A 229 18.75 8.23 4.51
CA LEU A 229 19.19 8.47 3.14
C LEU A 229 18.49 7.55 2.14
N THR A 230 17.90 6.41 2.57
CA THR A 230 17.20 5.48 1.67
C THR A 230 16.09 6.15 0.87
N PRO A 231 15.05 6.77 1.47
CA PRO A 231 13.99 7.38 0.67
C PRO A 231 14.50 8.57 -0.15
N VAL A 232 15.53 9.27 0.34
CA VAL A 232 16.14 10.41 -0.36
C VAL A 232 16.83 9.96 -1.64
N ILE A 233 17.58 8.86 -1.62
CA ILE A 233 18.21 8.31 -2.82
C ILE A 233 17.12 7.87 -3.81
N ILE A 234 16.16 7.07 -3.35
CA ILE A 234 15.15 6.49 -4.22
C ILE A 234 14.28 7.58 -4.86
N LEU A 235 13.72 8.48 -4.06
CA LEU A 235 12.88 9.56 -4.56
C LEU A 235 13.70 10.60 -5.31
N GLY A 236 14.91 10.90 -4.85
CA GLY A 236 15.81 11.83 -5.50
C GLY A 236 16.20 11.40 -6.91
N THR A 237 16.52 10.12 -7.14
CA THR A 237 16.86 9.63 -8.49
C THR A 237 15.66 9.60 -9.43
N ILE A 238 14.46 9.33 -8.91
CA ILE A 238 13.21 9.36 -9.69
C ILE A 238 12.85 10.80 -10.07
N TYR A 239 12.80 11.71 -9.10
CA TYR A 239 12.30 13.07 -9.31
C TYR A 239 13.30 14.00 -9.99
N SER A 240 14.60 13.70 -9.90
CA SER A 240 15.60 14.40 -10.72
C SER A 240 15.60 13.95 -12.19
N GLY A 241 14.82 12.92 -12.54
CA GLY A 241 14.79 12.34 -13.88
C GLY A 241 16.05 11.57 -14.26
N VAL A 242 16.98 11.38 -13.32
CA VAL A 242 18.24 10.63 -13.56
C VAL A 242 17.96 9.14 -13.76
N CYS A 243 16.98 8.59 -13.06
CA CYS A 243 16.60 7.18 -13.14
C CYS A 243 15.09 7.02 -13.24
N SER A 244 14.65 6.03 -14.00
CA SER A 244 13.29 5.51 -13.95
C SER A 244 12.97 4.89 -12.58
N PRO A 245 11.68 4.67 -12.25
CA PRO A 245 11.28 3.89 -11.07
C PRO A 245 11.94 2.52 -10.99
N THR A 246 12.11 1.83 -12.13
CA THR A 246 12.73 0.50 -12.19
C THR A 246 14.22 0.55 -11.86
N GLU A 247 14.96 1.49 -12.45
CA GLU A 247 16.38 1.69 -12.15
C GLU A 247 16.60 2.11 -10.69
N SER A 248 15.73 2.98 -10.17
CA SER A 248 15.78 3.42 -8.76
C SER A 248 15.50 2.26 -7.79
N ALA A 249 14.62 1.33 -8.17
CA ALA A 249 14.37 0.12 -7.39
C ALA A 249 15.62 -0.78 -7.32
N VAL A 250 16.36 -0.92 -8.43
CA VAL A 250 17.62 -1.67 -8.48
C VAL A 250 18.68 -0.99 -7.60
N ILE A 251 18.83 0.34 -7.71
CA ILE A 251 19.71 1.13 -6.84
C ILE A 251 19.37 0.89 -5.36
N SER A 252 18.08 0.86 -5.02
CA SER A 252 17.61 0.59 -3.65
C SER A 252 18.06 -0.77 -3.12
N VAL A 253 18.02 -1.83 -3.95
CA VAL A 253 18.51 -3.17 -3.56
C VAL A 253 20.01 -3.13 -3.26
N PHE A 254 20.82 -2.59 -4.17
CA PHE A 254 22.28 -2.52 -3.99
C PHE A 254 22.65 -1.65 -2.79
N TYR A 255 21.98 -0.51 -2.61
CA TYR A 255 22.17 0.37 -1.47
C TYR A 255 21.80 -0.33 -0.16
N GLY A 256 20.64 -1.00 -0.10
CA GLY A 256 20.21 -1.77 1.06
C GLY A 256 21.20 -2.87 1.43
N LEU A 257 21.68 -3.63 0.43
CA LEU A 257 22.73 -4.64 0.66
C LEU A 257 24.01 -4.01 1.20
N PHE A 258 24.46 -2.91 0.61
CA PHE A 258 25.68 -2.23 1.06
C PHE A 258 25.56 -1.78 2.52
N VAL A 259 24.46 -1.12 2.87
CA VAL A 259 24.21 -0.63 4.22
C VAL A 259 24.10 -1.79 5.22
N CYS A 260 23.33 -2.84 4.91
CA CYS A 260 23.13 -3.95 5.83
C CYS A 260 24.37 -4.85 5.99
N LEU A 261 25.17 -5.06 4.93
CA LEU A 261 26.36 -5.92 4.96
C LEU A 261 27.59 -5.21 5.53
N PHE A 262 27.86 -3.97 5.09
CA PHE A 262 29.14 -3.30 5.38
C PHE A 262 29.05 -2.23 6.44
N VAL A 263 27.95 -1.47 6.49
CA VAL A 263 27.79 -0.35 7.42
C VAL A 263 27.23 -0.82 8.75
N TYR A 264 26.03 -1.38 8.74
CA TYR A 264 25.36 -1.87 9.94
C TYR A 264 25.80 -3.27 10.33
N LYS A 265 26.32 -4.06 9.36
CA LYS A 265 26.78 -5.44 9.58
C LYS A 265 25.73 -6.31 10.28
N THR A 266 24.46 -6.06 9.98
CA THR A 266 23.29 -6.74 10.54
C THR A 266 22.92 -7.99 9.76
N ILE A 267 23.33 -8.07 8.49
CA ILE A 267 23.11 -9.23 7.60
C ILE A 267 24.48 -9.77 7.20
N SER A 268 24.62 -11.09 7.12
CA SER A 268 25.82 -11.74 6.58
C SER A 268 25.61 -12.20 5.14
N LEU A 269 26.70 -12.43 4.39
CA LEU A 269 26.61 -12.96 3.02
C LEU A 269 25.89 -14.32 2.94
N ARG A 270 25.88 -15.08 4.04
CA ARG A 270 25.19 -16.38 4.12
C ARG A 270 23.68 -16.23 4.21
N ASP A 271 23.20 -15.10 4.72
CA ASP A 271 21.77 -14.83 4.90
C ASP A 271 21.11 -14.36 3.59
N LEU A 272 21.90 -13.93 2.60
CA LEU A 272 21.40 -13.39 1.33
C LEU A 272 20.44 -14.35 0.63
N GLY A 273 20.76 -15.64 0.58
CA GLY A 273 19.88 -16.64 -0.04
C GLY A 273 18.49 -16.68 0.61
N ASN A 274 18.43 -16.55 1.94
CA ASN A 274 17.18 -16.52 2.69
C ASN A 274 16.40 -15.21 2.44
N VAL A 275 17.09 -14.07 2.45
CA VAL A 275 16.48 -12.75 2.20
C VAL A 275 15.86 -12.70 0.80
N PHE A 276 16.60 -13.12 -0.23
CA PHE A 276 16.09 -13.18 -1.60
C PHE A 276 14.94 -14.18 -1.73
N MET A 277 15.01 -15.34 -1.07
CA MET A 277 13.93 -16.33 -1.09
C MET A 277 12.64 -15.77 -0.50
N LYS A 278 12.69 -15.08 0.65
CA LYS A 278 11.52 -14.43 1.25
C LYS A 278 10.93 -13.34 0.37
N GLY A 279 11.79 -12.53 -0.27
CA GLY A 279 11.35 -11.55 -1.25
C GLY A 279 10.64 -12.19 -2.45
N ALA A 280 11.24 -13.26 -3.01
CA ALA A 280 10.69 -14.00 -4.14
C ALA A 280 9.36 -14.68 -3.81
N GLN A 281 9.20 -15.29 -2.65
CA GLN A 281 7.94 -15.92 -2.21
C GLN A 281 6.78 -14.94 -2.21
N THR A 282 7.03 -13.71 -1.76
CA THR A 282 6.01 -12.65 -1.77
C THR A 282 5.67 -12.24 -3.20
N TYR A 283 6.67 -12.22 -4.10
CA TYR A 283 6.52 -11.76 -5.48
C TYR A 283 5.81 -12.77 -6.38
N VAL A 284 6.06 -14.07 -6.21
CA VAL A 284 5.44 -15.14 -7.04
C VAL A 284 3.92 -15.06 -7.00
N ASN A 285 3.34 -14.83 -5.82
CA ASN A 285 1.89 -14.70 -5.67
C ASN A 285 1.34 -13.49 -6.44
N ILE A 286 2.05 -12.36 -6.38
CA ILE A 286 1.70 -11.11 -7.07
C ILE A 286 1.79 -11.30 -8.60
N LEU A 287 2.87 -11.92 -9.07
CA LEU A 287 3.09 -12.16 -10.49
C LEU A 287 2.01 -13.07 -11.10
N PHE A 288 1.61 -14.12 -10.39
CA PHE A 288 0.54 -15.02 -10.82
C PHE A 288 -0.81 -14.28 -10.93
N VAL A 289 -1.12 -13.43 -9.95
CA VAL A 289 -2.32 -12.59 -9.99
C VAL A 289 -2.28 -11.63 -11.17
N ILE A 290 -1.16 -10.92 -11.40
CA ILE A 290 -1.03 -9.98 -12.52
C ILE A 290 -1.20 -10.70 -13.86
N ALA A 291 -0.56 -11.86 -14.03
CA ALA A 291 -0.66 -12.66 -15.24
C ALA A 291 -2.13 -12.99 -15.56
N ALA A 292 -2.82 -13.60 -14.60
CA ALA A 292 -4.21 -13.98 -14.76
C ALA A 292 -5.14 -12.77 -14.92
N ALA A 293 -4.91 -11.69 -14.16
CA ALA A 293 -5.69 -10.47 -14.23
C ALA A 293 -5.55 -9.76 -15.58
N THR A 294 -4.38 -9.83 -16.22
CA THR A 294 -4.16 -9.24 -17.56
C THR A 294 -5.05 -9.94 -18.60
N SER A 295 -5.10 -11.28 -18.56
CA SER A 295 -6.00 -12.05 -19.43
C SER A 295 -7.47 -11.74 -19.15
N PHE A 296 -7.84 -11.70 -17.87
CA PHE A 296 -9.19 -11.32 -17.45
C PHE A 296 -9.60 -9.91 -17.91
N ALA A 297 -8.72 -8.92 -17.76
CA ALA A 297 -8.94 -7.55 -18.22
C ALA A 297 -9.10 -7.48 -19.74
N ARG A 298 -8.33 -8.28 -20.49
CA ARG A 298 -8.47 -8.39 -21.94
C ARG A 298 -9.84 -8.93 -22.33
N VAL A 299 -10.33 -9.95 -21.63
CA VAL A 299 -11.67 -10.51 -21.82
C VAL A 299 -12.76 -9.50 -21.52
N LEU A 300 -12.68 -8.77 -20.41
CA LEU A 300 -13.62 -7.69 -20.09
C LEU A 300 -13.69 -6.65 -21.21
N THR A 301 -12.53 -6.28 -21.76
CA THR A 301 -12.43 -5.33 -22.87
C THR A 301 -13.11 -5.86 -24.13
N LEU A 302 -12.88 -7.13 -24.48
CA LEU A 302 -13.51 -7.77 -25.65
C LEU A 302 -15.03 -7.90 -25.49
N LEU A 303 -15.50 -8.16 -24.28
CA LEU A 303 -16.93 -8.22 -23.94
C LEU A 303 -17.58 -6.82 -23.83
N ARG A 304 -16.79 -5.74 -23.89
CA ARG A 304 -17.24 -4.34 -23.72
C ARG A 304 -17.95 -4.06 -22.39
N TYR A 305 -17.70 -4.90 -21.37
CA TYR A 305 -18.33 -4.74 -20.06
C TYR A 305 -17.96 -3.41 -19.37
N PRO A 306 -16.70 -2.92 -19.41
CA PRO A 306 -16.36 -1.60 -18.87
C PRO A 306 -17.23 -0.48 -19.44
N GLN A 307 -17.48 -0.47 -20.75
CA GLN A 307 -18.30 0.53 -21.42
C GLN A 307 -19.77 0.44 -20.99
N THR A 308 -20.36 -0.76 -20.98
CA THR A 308 -21.75 -0.96 -20.54
C THR A 308 -21.96 -0.56 -19.07
N ILE A 309 -21.00 -0.87 -18.19
CA ILE A 309 -21.05 -0.45 -16.79
C ILE A 309 -20.96 1.08 -16.70
N SER A 310 -20.06 1.70 -17.47
CA SER A 310 -19.91 3.16 -17.50
C SER A 310 -21.19 3.86 -17.92
N GLU A 311 -21.83 3.42 -19.00
CA GLU A 311 -23.11 3.94 -19.47
C GLU A 311 -24.22 3.78 -18.41
N SER A 312 -24.24 2.64 -17.72
CA SER A 312 -25.22 2.38 -16.65
C SER A 312 -25.00 3.30 -15.45
N VAL A 313 -23.76 3.54 -15.03
CA VAL A 313 -23.44 4.45 -13.91
C VAL A 313 -23.77 5.90 -14.27
N LEU A 314 -23.41 6.34 -15.48
CA LEU A 314 -23.72 7.69 -15.96
C LEU A 314 -25.23 7.90 -16.13
N SER A 315 -26.00 6.86 -16.44
CA SER A 315 -27.47 6.94 -16.49
C SER A 315 -28.13 7.18 -15.12
N VAL A 316 -27.43 6.86 -14.03
CA VAL A 316 -27.92 7.10 -12.65
C VAL A 316 -27.68 8.55 -12.22
N SER A 317 -26.53 9.14 -12.59
CA SER A 317 -26.23 10.54 -12.26
C SER A 317 -25.13 11.13 -13.12
N ASP A 318 -25.36 12.34 -13.63
CA ASP A 318 -24.34 13.17 -14.28
C ASP A 318 -23.43 13.91 -13.28
N SER A 319 -23.72 13.82 -11.97
CA SER A 319 -22.95 14.51 -10.94
C SER A 319 -21.66 13.77 -10.64
N THR A 320 -20.51 14.39 -10.96
CA THR A 320 -19.17 13.90 -10.61
C THR A 320 -19.07 13.48 -9.14
N VAL A 321 -19.72 14.21 -8.23
CA VAL A 321 -19.72 13.90 -6.80
C VAL A 321 -20.39 12.56 -6.51
N VAL A 322 -21.57 12.31 -7.09
CA VAL A 322 -22.33 11.07 -6.86
C VAL A 322 -21.58 9.88 -7.46
N VAL A 323 -21.05 10.03 -8.67
CA VAL A 323 -20.25 8.99 -9.34
C VAL A 323 -19.03 8.63 -8.50
N LEU A 324 -18.27 9.63 -8.03
CA LEU A 324 -17.11 9.38 -7.18
C LEU A 324 -17.48 8.71 -5.85
N LEU A 325 -18.60 9.08 -5.22
CA LEU A 325 -19.05 8.40 -3.99
C LEU A 325 -19.39 6.93 -4.23
N ILE A 326 -20.08 6.61 -5.32
CA ILE A 326 -20.39 5.23 -5.70
C ILE A 326 -19.09 4.44 -5.94
N MET A 327 -18.14 5.03 -6.66
CA MET A 327 -16.84 4.40 -6.93
C MET A 327 -16.05 4.16 -5.64
N ASN A 328 -15.97 5.14 -4.73
CA ASN A 328 -15.36 4.98 -3.42
C ASN A 328 -15.99 3.81 -2.65
N LEU A 329 -17.33 3.76 -2.60
CA LEU A 329 -18.04 2.69 -1.91
C LEU A 329 -17.69 1.30 -2.48
N ILE A 330 -17.70 1.16 -3.81
CA ILE A 330 -17.32 -0.09 -4.48
C ILE A 330 -15.88 -0.46 -4.14
N MET A 331 -14.93 0.47 -4.26
CA MET A 331 -13.52 0.22 -3.98
C MET A 331 -13.28 -0.15 -2.52
N LEU A 332 -13.97 0.49 -1.57
CA LEU A 332 -13.92 0.12 -0.15
C LEU A 332 -14.39 -1.32 0.03
N VAL A 333 -15.58 -1.65 -0.48
CA VAL A 333 -16.15 -3.00 -0.34
C VAL A 333 -15.26 -4.07 -0.95
N CYS A 334 -14.76 -3.85 -2.15
CA CYS A 334 -13.83 -4.77 -2.80
C CYS A 334 -12.49 -4.87 -2.04
N GLY A 335 -12.00 -3.75 -1.50
CA GLY A 335 -10.80 -3.71 -0.67
C GLY A 335 -10.91 -4.48 0.65
N MET A 336 -12.12 -4.63 1.21
CA MET A 336 -12.34 -5.43 2.43
C MET A 336 -12.19 -6.95 2.18
N ILE A 337 -12.37 -7.39 0.93
CA ILE A 337 -12.51 -8.82 0.58
C ILE A 337 -11.28 -9.32 -0.17
N ILE A 338 -10.73 -8.51 -1.08
CA ILE A 338 -9.68 -8.90 -2.02
C ILE A 338 -8.41 -8.11 -1.69
N ASP A 339 -7.24 -8.71 -1.92
CA ASP A 339 -5.96 -8.00 -1.80
C ASP A 339 -5.88 -6.80 -2.76
N ASN A 340 -5.06 -5.83 -2.39
CA ASN A 340 -4.94 -4.55 -3.08
C ASN A 340 -4.50 -4.68 -4.56
N ILE A 341 -3.51 -5.52 -4.86
CA ILE A 341 -3.01 -5.68 -6.24
C ILE A 341 -4.08 -6.28 -7.18
N PRO A 342 -4.73 -7.41 -6.86
CA PRO A 342 -5.82 -7.92 -7.69
C PRO A 342 -6.96 -6.93 -7.85
N ASN A 343 -7.32 -6.18 -6.80
CA ASN A 343 -8.33 -5.13 -6.88
C ASN A 343 -7.98 -4.07 -7.92
N ILE A 344 -6.76 -3.55 -7.89
CA ILE A 344 -6.28 -2.56 -8.88
C ILE A 344 -6.43 -3.13 -10.28
N MET A 345 -6.01 -4.37 -10.53
CA MET A 345 -6.07 -4.96 -11.87
C MET A 345 -7.49 -5.20 -12.38
N ILE A 346 -8.46 -5.50 -11.50
CA ILE A 346 -9.88 -5.65 -11.89
C ILE A 346 -10.55 -4.29 -12.09
N LEU A 347 -10.43 -3.41 -11.10
CA LEU A 347 -11.25 -2.22 -11.00
C LEU A 347 -10.74 -1.13 -11.93
N THR A 348 -9.43 -1.04 -12.17
CA THR A 348 -8.84 0.03 -13.01
C THR A 348 -9.42 0.04 -14.43
N PRO A 349 -9.45 -1.06 -15.19
CA PRO A 349 -10.02 -1.07 -16.55
C PRO A 349 -11.51 -0.73 -16.59
N ILE A 350 -12.24 -0.98 -15.50
CA ILE A 350 -13.68 -0.69 -15.38
C ILE A 350 -13.91 0.76 -14.99
N MET A 351 -13.17 1.25 -14.01
CA MET A 351 -13.42 2.51 -13.33
C MET A 351 -12.71 3.72 -13.94
N VAL A 352 -11.54 3.54 -14.56
CA VAL A 352 -10.82 4.64 -15.21
C VAL A 352 -11.63 5.28 -16.35
N PRO A 353 -12.30 4.52 -17.23
CA PRO A 353 -13.17 5.11 -18.25
C PRO A 353 -14.29 5.96 -17.64
N ILE A 354 -14.89 5.51 -16.53
CA ILE A 354 -15.94 6.21 -15.80
C ILE A 354 -15.41 7.50 -15.20
N ALA A 355 -14.27 7.44 -14.51
CA ALA A 355 -13.60 8.60 -13.93
C ALA A 355 -13.28 9.65 -15.00
N LYS A 356 -12.72 9.24 -16.14
CA LYS A 356 -12.44 10.15 -17.27
C LYS A 356 -13.71 10.79 -17.82
N ALA A 357 -14.80 10.04 -17.93
CA ALA A 357 -16.08 10.56 -18.43
C ALA A 357 -16.66 11.67 -17.56
N VAL A 358 -16.42 11.64 -16.24
CA VAL A 358 -16.83 12.69 -15.29
C VAL A 358 -15.75 13.76 -15.04
N GLY A 359 -14.69 13.79 -15.86
CA GLY A 359 -13.65 14.82 -15.83
C GLY A 359 -12.53 14.60 -14.80
N VAL A 360 -12.38 13.38 -14.26
CA VAL A 360 -11.35 13.06 -13.26
C VAL A 360 -10.09 12.55 -13.93
N ASP A 361 -8.96 13.17 -13.58
CA ASP A 361 -7.64 12.77 -14.07
C ASP A 361 -7.27 11.34 -13.59
N PRO A 362 -6.72 10.46 -14.44
CA PRO A 362 -6.32 9.10 -14.05
C PRO A 362 -5.29 9.03 -12.93
N VAL A 363 -4.35 9.98 -12.86
CA VAL A 363 -3.36 10.04 -11.77
C VAL A 363 -4.09 10.32 -10.46
N HIS A 364 -4.99 11.32 -10.46
CA HIS A 364 -5.81 11.61 -9.29
C HIS A 364 -6.68 10.41 -8.88
N PHE A 365 -7.33 9.76 -9.85
CA PHE A 365 -8.12 8.56 -9.60
C PHE A 365 -7.28 7.40 -9.05
N GLY A 366 -6.04 7.24 -9.49
CA GLY A 366 -5.09 6.30 -8.91
C GLY A 366 -4.83 6.55 -7.43
N ILE A 367 -4.69 7.80 -7.01
CA ILE A 367 -4.58 8.15 -5.59
C ILE A 367 -5.86 7.75 -4.85
N ILE A 368 -7.03 8.15 -5.34
CA ILE A 368 -8.33 7.80 -4.73
C ILE A 368 -8.43 6.28 -4.57
N MET A 369 -8.13 5.52 -5.62
CA MET A 369 -8.21 4.05 -5.61
C MET A 369 -7.29 3.45 -4.55
N THR A 370 -6.01 3.83 -4.52
CA THR A 370 -5.07 3.30 -3.52
C THR A 370 -5.47 3.65 -2.09
N CYS A 371 -6.01 4.85 -1.83
CA CYS A 371 -6.49 5.23 -0.52
C CYS A 371 -7.72 4.40 -0.09
N ASN A 372 -8.67 4.14 -0.98
CA ASN A 372 -9.82 3.26 -0.68
C ASN A 372 -9.37 1.84 -0.34
N LEU A 373 -8.48 1.28 -1.17
CA LEU A 373 -8.00 -0.08 -0.98
C LEU A 373 -7.18 -0.19 0.31
N ALA A 374 -6.39 0.82 0.67
CA ALA A 374 -5.67 0.88 1.94
C ALA A 374 -6.60 0.83 3.16
N ILE A 375 -7.75 1.52 3.12
CA ILE A 375 -8.80 1.42 4.16
C ILE A 375 -9.38 0.01 4.18
N GLY A 376 -9.66 -0.57 3.01
CA GLY A 376 -10.14 -1.94 2.85
C GLY A 376 -9.20 -2.98 3.49
N MET A 377 -7.87 -2.80 3.35
CA MET A 377 -6.86 -3.68 3.95
C MET A 377 -6.89 -3.71 5.48
N VAL A 378 -7.60 -2.80 6.14
CA VAL A 378 -7.75 -2.72 7.60
C VAL A 378 -9.20 -2.93 8.05
N THR A 379 -10.10 -3.27 7.13
CA THR A 379 -11.54 -3.40 7.39
C THR A 379 -12.00 -4.85 7.15
N PRO A 380 -12.77 -5.47 8.08
CA PRO A 380 -13.31 -6.82 7.88
C PRO A 380 -14.22 -6.91 6.64
N PRO A 381 -14.37 -8.09 5.99
CA PRO A 381 -14.18 -9.42 6.56
C PRO A 381 -12.76 -9.99 6.48
N MET A 382 -11.94 -9.57 5.50
CA MET A 382 -10.57 -10.07 5.36
C MET A 382 -9.57 -9.11 6.00
N GLY A 383 -9.40 -7.91 5.45
CA GLY A 383 -8.48 -6.89 5.99
C GLY A 383 -7.07 -7.43 6.27
N ILE A 384 -6.23 -7.59 5.24
CA ILE A 384 -4.90 -8.25 5.33
C ILE A 384 -4.01 -7.67 6.43
N ASN A 385 -4.04 -6.36 6.66
CA ASN A 385 -3.26 -5.75 7.75
C ASN A 385 -3.75 -6.22 9.13
N LEU A 386 -5.06 -6.42 9.30
CA LEU A 386 -5.62 -6.98 10.53
C LEU A 386 -5.09 -8.40 10.78
N PHE A 387 -5.00 -9.24 9.74
CA PHE A 387 -4.45 -10.58 9.87
C PHE A 387 -2.97 -10.57 10.27
N VAL A 388 -2.16 -9.70 9.64
CA VAL A 388 -0.74 -9.56 9.98
C VAL A 388 -0.59 -9.13 11.44
N ALA A 389 -1.25 -8.05 11.84
CA ALA A 389 -1.17 -7.53 13.20
C ALA A 389 -1.77 -8.48 14.26
N ALA A 390 -2.86 -9.17 13.96
CA ALA A 390 -3.45 -10.19 14.82
C ALA A 390 -2.51 -11.41 14.96
N GLY A 391 -1.86 -11.84 13.89
CA GLY A 391 -0.88 -12.93 13.90
C GLY A 391 0.31 -12.65 14.82
N MET A 392 0.77 -11.40 14.84
CA MET A 392 1.88 -10.91 15.67
C MET A 392 1.50 -10.72 17.14
N THR A 393 0.31 -10.16 17.41
CA THR A 393 -0.11 -9.77 18.77
C THR A 393 -0.99 -10.81 19.47
N LYS A 394 -1.47 -11.82 18.75
CA LYS A 394 -2.46 -12.81 19.19
C LYS A 394 -3.80 -12.19 19.62
N ILE A 395 -4.06 -10.91 19.30
CA ILE A 395 -5.35 -10.26 19.54
C ILE A 395 -6.35 -10.78 18.49
N PRO A 396 -7.58 -11.18 18.87
CA PRO A 396 -8.59 -11.57 17.90
C PRO A 396 -8.85 -10.48 16.86
N MET A 397 -8.86 -10.85 15.58
CA MET A 397 -8.98 -9.92 14.44
C MET A 397 -10.15 -8.94 14.60
N LEU A 398 -11.34 -9.41 14.96
CA LEU A 398 -12.52 -8.56 15.15
C LEU A 398 -12.36 -7.56 16.30
N LYS A 399 -11.64 -7.93 17.36
CA LYS A 399 -11.35 -7.04 18.48
C LYS A 399 -10.39 -5.94 18.04
N LEU A 400 -9.37 -6.30 17.28
CA LEU A 400 -8.42 -5.35 16.69
C LEU A 400 -9.11 -4.42 15.69
N ALA A 401 -9.98 -4.94 14.82
CA ALA A 401 -10.74 -4.17 13.83
C ALA A 401 -11.58 -3.08 14.50
N LYS A 402 -12.30 -3.42 15.57
CA LYS A 402 -13.07 -2.43 16.36
C LYS A 402 -12.16 -1.33 16.94
N ALA A 403 -10.96 -1.66 17.38
CA ALA A 403 -10.00 -0.69 17.88
C ALA A 403 -9.36 0.18 16.78
N CYS A 404 -9.39 -0.26 15.53
CA CYS A 404 -8.92 0.51 14.38
C CYS A 404 -9.94 1.55 13.90
N VAL A 405 -11.25 1.37 14.19
CA VAL A 405 -12.33 2.24 13.69
C VAL A 405 -12.05 3.74 13.85
N PRO A 406 -11.59 4.25 15.00
CA PRO A 406 -11.34 5.69 15.13
C PRO A 406 -10.22 6.21 14.21
N PHE A 407 -9.17 5.41 14.01
CA PHE A 407 -8.11 5.71 13.05
C PHE A 407 -8.63 5.63 11.60
N LEU A 408 -9.50 4.66 11.30
CA LEU A 408 -10.16 4.56 10.00
C LEU A 408 -11.09 5.73 9.71
N ILE A 409 -11.74 6.31 10.71
CA ILE A 409 -12.51 7.54 10.55
C ILE A 409 -11.59 8.70 10.14
N ALA A 410 -10.44 8.87 10.80
CA ALA A 410 -9.47 9.92 10.44
C ALA A 410 -8.92 9.72 9.01
N PHE A 411 -8.63 8.47 8.64
CA PHE A 411 -8.23 8.11 7.28
C PHE A 411 -9.37 8.41 6.29
N PHE A 412 -10.59 7.97 6.56
CA PHE A 412 -11.74 8.17 5.69
C PHE A 412 -12.05 9.66 5.45
N ILE A 413 -11.91 10.51 6.48
CA ILE A 413 -12.01 11.97 6.30
C ILE A 413 -10.95 12.46 5.32
N SER A 414 -9.70 12.01 5.46
CA SER A 414 -8.62 12.33 4.52
C SER A 414 -8.92 11.84 3.11
N LEU A 415 -9.49 10.65 2.95
CA LEU A 415 -9.95 10.11 1.66
C LEU A 415 -11.01 11.01 1.01
N MET A 416 -12.00 11.50 1.78
CA MET A 416 -13.02 12.40 1.25
C MET A 416 -12.40 13.74 0.82
N LEU A 417 -11.47 14.28 1.60
CA LEU A 417 -10.73 15.48 1.20
C LEU A 417 -9.96 15.26 -0.09
N ILE A 418 -9.22 14.15 -0.21
CA ILE A 418 -8.50 13.80 -1.44
C ILE A 418 -9.48 13.70 -2.61
N THR A 419 -10.56 12.93 -2.47
CA THR A 419 -11.55 12.68 -3.53
C THR A 419 -12.15 13.96 -4.12
N PHE A 420 -12.45 14.95 -3.28
CA PHE A 420 -13.16 16.16 -3.71
C PHE A 420 -12.26 17.38 -3.90
N ILE A 421 -10.98 17.30 -3.51
CA ILE A 421 -10.00 18.37 -3.69
C ILE A 421 -8.85 17.82 -4.55
N PRO A 422 -9.00 17.80 -5.89
CA PRO A 422 -8.00 17.23 -6.79
C PRO A 422 -6.61 17.84 -6.63
N GLN A 423 -6.51 19.10 -6.19
CA GLN A 423 -5.26 19.79 -5.92
C GLN A 423 -4.40 19.06 -4.88
N LEU A 424 -5.01 18.30 -3.95
CA LEU A 424 -4.24 17.50 -3.00
C LEU A 424 -3.41 16.41 -3.69
N SER A 425 -3.87 15.88 -4.83
CA SER A 425 -3.08 14.93 -5.64
C SER A 425 -2.33 15.61 -6.77
N MET A 426 -2.93 16.61 -7.41
CA MET A 426 -2.45 17.15 -8.69
C MET A 426 -1.58 18.40 -8.55
N ALA A 427 -1.50 19.05 -7.38
CA ALA A 427 -0.69 20.27 -7.22
C ALA A 427 0.81 20.02 -7.43
N LEU A 428 1.36 18.92 -6.88
CA LEU A 428 2.78 18.60 -7.08
C LEU A 428 3.07 18.14 -8.52
N PRO A 429 2.30 17.22 -9.13
CA PRO A 429 2.46 16.88 -10.53
C PRO A 429 2.40 18.09 -11.46
N ALA A 430 1.48 19.04 -11.23
CA ALA A 430 1.37 20.22 -12.08
C ALA A 430 2.57 21.19 -12.00
N VAL A 431 3.37 21.13 -10.94
CA VAL A 431 4.55 21.99 -10.74
C VAL A 431 5.84 21.30 -11.14
N LEU A 432 5.92 19.98 -10.97
CA LEU A 432 7.15 19.19 -11.13
C LEU A 432 7.15 18.28 -12.37
N GLY A 433 5.98 18.07 -13.00
CA GLY A 433 5.76 17.15 -14.12
C GLY A 433 5.76 17.81 -15.49
#